data_AF-A0A7X6TTR5-F1
#
_entry.id   AF-A0A7X6TTR5-F1
#
_cell.length_a   1.000
_cell.length_b   1.000
_cell.length_c   1.000
_cell.angle_alpha   90.00
_cell.angle_beta   90.00
_cell.angle_gamma   90.00
#
_symmetry.space_group_name_H-M   'P 1'
#
loop_
_entity.id
_entity.type
_entity.pdbx_description
1 polymer ?
#
loop_
_entity_poly.entity_id
_entity_poly.type
_entity_poly.pdbx_seq_one_letter_code
_entity_poly.pdbx_strand_id
1 'polypeptide(L)'
;MKTIDGSIITKEVKRLVMEANFNLPKDVSDALKKSQKNEKWILASDTLGMIIDNANLATSDQVPMCQDTGMVVVFVELGQEVHLTGGNLSVAINEGIRQGYDEGFLRKSVVEDPLRRKNSGDNTP
;
A
#
# COMPACT_ATOMS: atom_id res chain seq x y z
N MET A 1 11.71 27.85 9.22
CA MET A 1 11.91 27.12 7.94
C MET A 1 12.78 25.87 8.11
N LYS A 2 12.19 24.67 7.92
CA LYS A 2 12.87 23.37 7.83
C LYS A 2 12.92 22.94 6.37
N THR A 3 14.10 22.58 5.87
CA THR A 3 14.26 22.09 4.49
C THR A 3 14.20 20.56 4.45
N ILE A 4 13.43 20.00 3.53
CA ILE A 4 13.31 18.56 3.29
C ILE A 4 13.52 18.29 1.81
N ASP A 5 14.41 17.36 1.49
CA ASP A 5 14.60 16.92 0.11
C ASP A 5 13.51 15.93 -0.32
N GLY A 6 12.99 16.09 -1.53
CA GLY A 6 11.93 15.24 -2.08
C GLY A 6 12.29 13.75 -2.11
N SER A 7 13.58 13.39 -2.23
CA SER A 7 14.02 11.99 -2.20
C SER A 7 13.67 11.27 -0.89
N ILE A 8 13.60 12.00 0.23
CA ILE A 8 13.17 11.45 1.52
C ILE A 8 11.71 11.03 1.45
N ILE A 9 10.86 11.87 0.84
CA ILE A 9 9.43 11.58 0.66
C ILE A 9 9.26 10.39 -0.29
N THR A 10 9.96 10.38 -1.42
CA THR A 10 9.94 9.25 -2.37
C THR A 10 10.30 7.93 -1.70
N LYS A 11 11.38 7.92 -0.92
CA LYS A 11 11.84 6.74 -0.19
C LYS A 11 10.80 6.24 0.82
N GLU A 12 10.20 7.15 1.59
CA GLU A 12 9.22 6.75 2.59
C GLU A 12 7.90 6.32 1.97
N VAL A 13 7.41 6.99 0.92
CA VAL A 13 6.20 6.57 0.21
C VAL A 13 6.39 5.18 -0.41
N LYS A 14 7.53 4.92 -1.06
CA LYS A 14 7.87 3.59 -1.57
C LYS A 14 7.74 2.51 -0.49
N ARG A 15 8.39 2.74 0.66
CA ARG A 15 8.37 1.83 1.80
C ARG A 15 6.93 1.59 2.30
N LEU A 16 6.16 2.67 2.46
CA LEU A 16 4.79 2.61 2.97
C LEU A 16 3.83 1.88 2.03
N VAL A 17 3.96 2.09 0.71
CA VAL A 17 3.11 1.42 -0.28
C VAL A 17 3.36 -0.09 -0.29
N MET A 18 4.62 -0.53 -0.18
CA MET A 18 4.96 -1.94 -0.04
C MET A 18 4.43 -2.50 1.29
N GLU A 19 4.68 -1.81 2.41
CA GLU A 19 4.20 -2.21 3.73
C GLU A 19 2.68 -2.38 3.78
N ALA A 20 1.93 -1.44 3.20
CA ALA A 20 0.47 -1.47 3.14
C ALA A 20 -0.09 -2.66 2.33
N ASN A 21 0.67 -3.19 1.36
CA ASN A 21 0.24 -4.32 0.54
C ASN A 21 0.67 -5.69 1.10
N PHE A 22 1.68 -5.71 1.97
CA PHE A 22 2.25 -6.96 2.52
C PHE A 22 1.74 -7.27 3.93
N ASN A 23 1.35 -6.24 4.69
CA ASN A 23 1.09 -6.36 6.12
C ASN A 23 -0.35 -5.95 6.47
N LEU A 24 -1.00 -6.74 7.32
CA LEU A 24 -2.21 -6.30 8.01
C LEU A 24 -1.85 -5.48 9.25
N PRO A 25 -2.60 -4.40 9.53
CA PRO A 25 -2.58 -3.76 10.83
C PRO A 25 -2.86 -4.76 11.96
N LYS A 26 -2.20 -4.55 13.10
CA LYS A 26 -2.25 -5.49 14.24
C LYS A 26 -3.67 -5.70 14.75
N ASP A 27 -4.46 -4.63 14.85
CA ASP A 27 -5.85 -4.67 15.27
C ASP A 27 -6.71 -5.52 14.33
N VAL A 28 -6.49 -5.43 13.01
CA VAL A 28 -7.16 -6.28 12.01
C VAL A 28 -6.75 -7.74 12.15
N SER A 29 -5.44 -8.02 12.27
CA SER A 29 -4.94 -9.39 12.48
C SER A 29 -5.51 -10.02 13.75
N ASP A 30 -5.53 -9.27 14.85
CA ASP A 30 -6.06 -9.72 16.13
C ASP A 30 -7.58 -9.96 16.05
N ALA A 31 -8.32 -9.09 15.34
CA ALA A 31 -9.75 -9.25 15.11
C ALA A 31 -10.07 -10.51 14.29
N LEU A 32 -9.29 -10.80 13.24
CA LEU A 32 -9.44 -12.02 12.44
C LEU A 32 -9.21 -13.28 13.29
N LYS A 33 -8.11 -13.32 14.05
CA LYS A 33 -7.78 -14.45 14.94
C LYS A 33 -8.85 -14.66 16.02
N LYS A 34 -9.33 -13.57 16.61
CA LYS A 34 -10.43 -13.62 17.59
C LYS A 34 -11.73 -14.12 16.94
N SER A 35 -12.02 -13.71 15.71
CA SER A 35 -13.22 -14.14 14.98
C SER A 35 -13.14 -15.63 14.67
N GLN A 36 -12.01 -16.12 14.14
CA GLN A 36 -11.79 -17.53 13.83
C GLN A 36 -12.00 -18.42 15.06
N LYS A 37 -11.42 -18.02 16.21
CA LYS A 37 -11.51 -18.77 17.47
C LYS A 37 -12.94 -18.88 18.02
N ASN A 38 -13.77 -17.87 17.79
CA ASN A 38 -15.13 -17.81 18.34
C ASN A 38 -16.21 -18.26 17.34
N GLU A 39 -15.85 -18.46 16.07
CA GLU A 39 -16.76 -18.90 15.04
C GLU A 39 -17.20 -20.35 15.26
N LYS A 40 -18.50 -20.59 15.19
CA LYS A 40 -19.11 -21.92 15.42
C LYS A 40 -19.31 -22.69 14.12
N TRP A 41 -19.44 -21.99 13.00
CA TRP A 41 -19.60 -22.61 11.70
C TRP A 41 -18.24 -22.97 11.12
N ILE A 42 -17.99 -24.27 10.97
CA ILE A 42 -16.70 -24.83 10.52
C ILE A 42 -16.20 -24.17 9.23
N LEU A 43 -17.07 -24.01 8.23
CA LEU A 43 -16.72 -23.43 6.94
C LEU A 43 -16.25 -21.97 7.07
N ALA A 44 -16.90 -21.19 7.93
CA ALA A 44 -16.53 -19.81 8.17
C ALA A 44 -15.21 -19.71 8.96
N SER A 45 -14.99 -20.58 9.95
CA SER A 45 -13.73 -20.65 10.69
C SER A 45 -12.56 -21.03 9.79
N ASP A 46 -12.74 -22.01 8.91
CA ASP A 46 -11.73 -22.44 7.94
C ASP A 46 -11.40 -21.30 6.95
N THR A 47 -12.42 -20.57 6.48
CA THR A 47 -12.24 -19.42 5.60
C THR A 47 -11.42 -18.30 6.27
N LEU A 48 -11.71 -18.00 7.55
CA LEU A 48 -10.91 -17.05 8.32
C LEU A 48 -9.46 -17.51 8.49
N GLY A 49 -9.25 -18.82 8.65
CA GLY A 49 -7.91 -19.43 8.67
C GLY A 49 -7.14 -19.17 7.39
N MET A 50 -7.75 -19.41 6.23
CA MET A 50 -7.12 -19.13 4.93
C MET A 50 -6.74 -17.65 4.76
N ILE A 51 -7.57 -16.72 5.24
CA ILE A 51 -7.25 -15.29 5.21
C ILE A 51 -6.04 -14.98 6.10
N ILE A 52 -5.98 -15.54 7.30
CA ILE A 52 -4.87 -15.36 8.24
C ILE A 52 -3.58 -15.96 7.67
N ASP A 53 -3.64 -17.15 7.10
CA ASP A 53 -2.48 -17.82 6.49
C ASP A 53 -1.95 -17.02 5.29
N ASN A 54 -2.84 -16.55 4.41
CA ASN A 54 -2.48 -15.67 3.30
C ASN A 54 -1.83 -14.38 3.79
N ALA A 55 -2.35 -13.77 4.86
CA ALA A 55 -1.75 -12.57 5.45
C ALA A 55 -0.35 -12.82 6.02
N ASN A 56 -0.15 -13.97 6.68
CA ASN A 56 1.16 -14.36 7.21
C ASN A 56 2.17 -14.60 6.09
N LEU A 57 1.75 -15.28 5.01
CA LEU A 57 2.58 -15.54 3.83
C LEU A 57 2.98 -14.25 3.12
N ALA A 58 2.01 -13.33 2.93
CA ALA A 58 2.28 -12.02 2.34
C ALA A 58 3.37 -11.25 3.10
N THR A 59 3.30 -11.26 4.43
CA THR A 59 4.30 -10.63 5.29
C THR A 59 5.65 -11.36 5.26
N SER A 60 5.68 -12.70 5.35
CA SER A 60 6.95 -13.46 5.39
C SER A 60 7.70 -13.41 4.07
N ASP A 61 6.97 -13.49 2.97
CA ASP A 61 7.54 -13.64 1.63
C ASP A 61 7.68 -12.29 0.92
N GLN A 62 7.18 -11.21 1.54
CA GLN A 62 7.15 -9.85 0.98
C GLN A 62 6.45 -9.81 -0.39
N VAL A 63 5.25 -10.39 -0.43
CA VAL A 63 4.39 -10.48 -1.62
C VAL A 63 3.02 -9.85 -1.34
N PRO A 64 2.31 -9.31 -2.36
CA PRO A 64 1.02 -8.68 -2.15
C PRO A 64 -0.01 -9.68 -1.61
N MET A 65 -0.71 -9.28 -0.55
CA MET A 65 -1.75 -10.09 0.08
C MET A 65 -2.98 -10.29 -0.81
N CYS A 66 -3.24 -9.34 -1.70
CA CYS A 66 -4.34 -9.38 -2.64
C CYS A 66 -3.81 -9.13 -4.05
N GLN A 67 -4.38 -9.83 -5.03
CA GLN A 67 -4.09 -9.59 -6.44
C GLN A 67 -4.48 -8.16 -6.88
N ASP A 68 -5.50 -7.57 -6.26
CA ASP A 68 -5.82 -6.15 -6.44
C ASP A 68 -5.12 -5.32 -5.37
N THR A 69 -4.00 -4.70 -5.74
CA THR A 69 -3.20 -3.83 -4.88
C THR A 69 -3.72 -2.40 -4.82
N GLY A 70 -4.94 -2.16 -5.31
CA GLY A 70 -5.69 -0.92 -5.10
C GLY A 70 -5.12 0.34 -5.77
N MET A 71 -5.74 1.46 -5.40
CA MET A 71 -5.31 2.82 -5.77
C MET A 71 -4.72 3.48 -4.53
N VAL A 72 -3.57 4.15 -4.69
CA VAL A 72 -2.92 4.81 -3.56
C VAL A 72 -3.60 6.14 -3.26
N VAL A 73 -3.96 6.31 -1.99
CA VAL A 73 -4.47 7.57 -1.45
C VAL A 73 -3.49 8.04 -0.38
N VAL A 74 -2.94 9.25 -0.54
CA VAL A 74 -1.96 9.82 0.39
C VAL A 74 -2.57 11.03 1.08
N PHE A 75 -2.70 10.94 2.41
CA PHE A 75 -3.06 12.07 3.25
C PHE A 75 -1.78 12.74 3.75
N VAL A 76 -1.64 14.04 3.50
CA VAL A 76 -0.44 14.80 3.86
C VAL A 76 -0.79 15.95 4.78
N GLU A 77 -0.11 16.00 5.92
CA GLU A 77 -0.04 17.19 6.76
C GLU A 77 1.33 17.82 6.58
N LEU A 78 1.36 19.02 5.99
CA LEU A 78 2.60 19.76 5.71
C LEU A 78 2.63 21.03 6.55
N GLY A 79 3.65 21.17 7.40
CA GLY A 79 3.83 22.38 8.19
C GLY A 79 4.14 23.60 7.32
N GLN A 80 3.57 24.76 7.68
CA GLN A 80 3.74 26.02 6.94
C GLN A 80 5.22 26.40 6.72
N GLU A 81 6.08 26.08 7.67
CA GLU A 81 7.52 26.39 7.65
C GLU A 81 8.36 25.28 7.01
N VAL A 82 7.77 24.36 6.25
CA VAL A 82 8.51 23.32 5.51
C VAL A 82 8.79 23.78 4.08
N HIS A 83 10.05 23.79 3.68
CA HIS A 83 10.49 24.03 2.32
C HIS A 83 10.96 22.73 1.67
N LEU A 84 10.38 22.38 0.52
CA LEU A 84 10.76 21.20 -0.24
C LEU A 84 11.79 21.55 -1.32
N THR A 85 12.85 20.74 -1.40
CA THR A 85 13.88 20.81 -2.46
C THR A 85 13.85 19.54 -3.32
N GLY A 86 14.49 19.58 -4.49
CA GLY A 86 14.58 18.40 -5.36
C GLY A 86 13.28 18.07 -6.11
N GLY A 87 12.26 18.92 -6.05
CA GLY A 87 10.98 18.74 -6.73
C GLY A 87 9.82 19.34 -5.93
N ASN A 88 8.60 18.99 -6.32
CA ASN A 88 7.40 19.29 -5.55
C ASN A 88 6.87 18.03 -4.85
N LEU A 89 5.93 18.23 -3.92
CA LEU A 89 5.37 17.16 -3.11
C LEU A 89 4.71 16.04 -3.94
N SER A 90 3.91 16.40 -4.95
CA SER A 90 3.18 15.40 -5.74
C SER A 90 4.09 14.56 -6.63
N VAL A 91 5.14 15.15 -7.20
CA VAL A 91 6.17 14.43 -7.95
C VAL A 91 6.90 13.45 -7.04
N ALA A 92 7.31 13.88 -5.85
CA ALA A 92 8.01 13.01 -4.90
C ALA A 92 7.13 11.82 -4.43
N ILE A 93 5.85 12.07 -4.16
CA ILE A 93 4.88 11.04 -3.80
C ILE A 93 4.68 10.04 -4.95
N ASN A 94 4.34 10.52 -6.15
CA ASN A 94 4.08 9.65 -7.29
C ASN A 94 5.31 8.83 -7.67
N GLU A 95 6.51 9.40 -7.55
CA GLU A 95 7.74 8.64 -7.79
C GLU A 95 7.93 7.53 -6.75
N GLY A 96 7.60 7.78 -5.48
CA GLY A 96 7.62 6.73 -4.45
C GLY A 96 6.63 5.61 -4.73
N ILE A 97 5.43 5.94 -5.20
CA ILE A 97 4.42 4.95 -5.61
C ILE A 97 4.95 4.13 -6.78
N ARG A 98 5.47 4.77 -7.83
CA ARG A 98 6.00 4.11 -9.03
C ARG A 98 7.06 3.08 -8.66
N GLN A 99 8.04 3.48 -7.85
CA GLN A 99 9.10 2.60 -7.39
C GLN A 99 8.56 1.47 -6.49
N GLY A 100 7.61 1.77 -5.60
CA GLY A 100 7.00 0.76 -4.73
C GLY A 100 6.20 -0.29 -5.50
N TYR A 101 5.47 0.11 -6.54
CA TYR A 101 4.71 -0.81 -7.39
C TYR A 101 5.62 -1.66 -8.27
N ASP A 102 6.73 -1.10 -8.75
CA ASP A 102 7.69 -1.84 -9.57
C ASP A 102 8.49 -2.85 -8.73
N GLU A 103 9.12 -2.41 -7.65
CA GLU A 103 9.97 -3.26 -6.81
C GLU A 103 9.18 -4.22 -5.91
N GLY A 104 7.95 -3.85 -5.53
CA GLY A 104 7.04 -4.70 -4.77
C GLY A 104 6.24 -5.69 -5.62
N PHE A 105 6.47 -5.71 -6.94
CA PHE A 105 5.71 -6.54 -7.90
C PHE A 105 4.19 -6.39 -7.75
N LEU A 106 3.73 -5.16 -7.50
CA LEU A 106 2.32 -4.86 -7.25
C LEU A 106 1.55 -4.67 -8.57
N ARG A 107 0.22 -4.85 -8.54
CA ARG A 107 -0.62 -4.75 -9.73
C ARG A 107 -0.89 -3.29 -10.13
N LYS A 108 -0.46 -2.93 -11.33
CA LYS A 108 -0.69 -1.62 -11.96
C LYS A 108 -2.11 -1.57 -12.55
N SER A 109 -3.04 -1.02 -11.79
CA SER A 109 -4.50 -1.05 -12.00
C SER A 109 -5.11 0.29 -12.44
N VAL A 110 -4.39 1.39 -12.25
CA VAL A 110 -4.87 2.74 -12.61
C VAL A 110 -4.91 2.93 -14.14
N VAL A 111 -5.94 3.63 -14.62
CA VAL A 111 -6.08 4.06 -16.01
C VAL A 111 -6.03 5.58 -16.09
N GLU A 112 -5.37 6.11 -17.12
CA GLU A 112 -5.15 7.56 -17.35
C GLU A 112 -6.45 8.33 -17.60
N ASP A 113 -7.46 7.67 -18.17
CA ASP A 113 -8.71 8.29 -18.59
C ASP A 113 -9.86 7.26 -18.46
N PRO A 114 -11.01 7.63 -17.86
CA PRO A 114 -12.09 6.69 -17.61
C PRO A 114 -12.81 6.23 -18.89
N LEU A 115 -12.74 6.99 -19.99
CA LEU A 115 -13.37 6.66 -21.27
C LEU A 115 -12.44 5.83 -22.16
N ARG A 116 -11.17 6.24 -22.30
CA ARG A 116 -10.17 5.57 -23.14
C ARG A 116 -9.54 4.37 -22.44
N ARG A 117 -9.53 4.36 -21.10
CA ARG A 117 -9.10 3.25 -20.24
C ARG A 117 -7.69 2.72 -20.52
N LYS A 118 -6.78 3.59 -20.97
CA LYS A 118 -5.36 3.25 -21.12
C LYS A 118 -4.74 3.12 -19.74
N ASN A 119 -4.11 1.97 -19.45
CA ASN A 119 -3.41 1.74 -18.19
C ASN A 119 -2.23 2.71 -18.07
N SER A 120 -1.99 3.25 -16.86
CA SER A 120 -0.88 4.18 -16.61
C SER A 120 0.49 3.50 -16.66
N GLY A 121 0.54 2.17 -16.46
CA GLY A 121 1.75 1.36 -16.52
C GLY A 121 2.60 1.38 -15.23
N ASP A 122 2.13 2.05 -14.18
CA ASP A 122 2.89 2.30 -12.95
C ASP A 122 2.02 2.43 -11.69
N ASN A 123 0.69 2.37 -11.82
CA ASN A 123 -0.29 2.63 -10.76
C ASN A 123 -0.25 4.06 -10.17
N THR A 124 0.42 4.97 -10.85
CA THR A 124 0.57 6.39 -10.54
C THR A 124 -0.07 7.24 -11.62
N PRO A 125 -0.24 8.53 -11.31
CA PRO A 125 -1.52 9.21 -11.31
C PRO A 125 -2.25 9.15 -12.65
#